data_AF-A0A842ZVX7-F1
#
_entry.id   AF-A0A842ZVX7-F1
#
_cell.length_a   1.000
_cell.length_b   1.000
_cell.length_c   1.000
_cell.angle_alpha   90.00
_cell.angle_beta   90.00
_cell.angle_gamma   90.00
#
_symmetry.space_group_name_H-M   'P 1'
#
loop_
_entity.id
_entity.type
_entity.pdbx_description
1 polymer ?
#
loop_
_entity_poly.entity_id
_entity_poly.type
_entity_poly.pdbx_seq_one_letter_code
_entity_poly.pdbx_strand_id
1 'polypeptide(L)'
;MSVLKISFSHNYPKFHWQTTARLLYIEVHNRKDMSGDFIEYDTVYEDESGGVKGYYPFPPGVYMVLVFFGNKLIPFTTARPWSNEKERYYRSLLGKTFKINIKNKP
;
A
#
# COMPACT_ATOMS: atom_id res chain seq x y z
N MET A 1 -17.51 -14.03 10.16
CA MET A 1 -16.41 -13.07 10.37
C MET A 1 -16.20 -12.29 9.09
N SER A 2 -16.14 -10.96 9.13
CA SER A 2 -15.87 -10.14 7.95
C SER A 2 -14.40 -10.27 7.53
N VAL A 3 -14.16 -10.53 6.24
CA VAL A 3 -12.81 -10.58 5.69
C VAL A 3 -12.29 -9.15 5.55
N LEU A 4 -11.18 -8.83 6.24
CA LEU A 4 -10.51 -7.53 6.09
C LEU A 4 -10.00 -7.38 4.66
N LYS A 5 -10.19 -6.20 4.07
CA LYS A 5 -9.78 -5.89 2.70
C LYS A 5 -8.94 -4.63 2.68
N ILE A 6 -7.86 -4.65 1.91
CA ILE A 6 -7.11 -3.45 1.54
C ILE A 6 -7.26 -3.24 0.03
N SER A 7 -7.77 -2.07 -0.35
CA SER A 7 -8.09 -1.78 -1.74
C SER A 7 -7.07 -0.85 -2.40
N PHE A 8 -6.81 -1.14 -3.67
CA PHE A 8 -5.89 -0.41 -4.53
C PHE A 8 -6.58 -0.08 -5.87
N SER A 9 -6.25 1.07 -6.45
CA SER A 9 -6.83 1.54 -7.72
C SER A 9 -6.22 0.83 -8.93
N HIS A 10 -4.96 0.44 -8.87
CA HIS A 10 -4.20 -0.18 -9.94
C HIS A 10 -3.47 -1.43 -9.46
N ASN A 11 -2.88 -2.16 -10.41
CA ASN A 11 -1.88 -3.18 -10.11
C ASN A 11 -0.51 -2.53 -9.93
N TYR A 12 0.14 -2.78 -8.80
CA TYR A 12 1.46 -2.21 -8.49
C TYR A 12 2.51 -3.34 -8.56
N PRO A 13 3.66 -3.13 -9.23
CA PRO A 13 4.70 -4.16 -9.37
C PRO A 13 5.11 -4.76 -8.02
N LYS A 14 5.23 -3.91 -7.00
CA LYS A 14 5.60 -4.26 -5.62
C LYS A 14 4.70 -5.33 -4.97
N PHE A 15 3.51 -5.57 -5.50
CA PHE A 15 2.64 -6.62 -4.97
C PHE A 15 3.07 -8.01 -5.38
N HIS A 16 3.83 -8.18 -6.48
CA HIS A 16 4.25 -9.49 -7.00
C HIS A 16 3.10 -10.52 -7.10
N TRP A 17 1.91 -10.06 -7.48
CA TRP A 17 0.69 -10.87 -7.56
C TRP A 17 0.29 -11.58 -6.26
N GLN A 18 0.62 -10.98 -5.11
CA GLN A 18 0.18 -11.46 -3.80
C GLN A 18 -1.31 -11.19 -3.61
N THR A 19 -2.03 -12.12 -2.99
CA THR A 19 -3.49 -12.05 -2.82
C THR A 19 -3.91 -11.68 -1.40
N THR A 20 -3.02 -11.89 -0.43
CA THR A 20 -3.22 -11.49 0.96
C THR A 20 -1.91 -10.99 1.55
N ALA A 21 -2.02 -10.13 2.57
CA ALA A 21 -0.85 -9.66 3.30
C ALA A 21 -1.18 -9.31 4.75
N ARG A 22 -0.23 -9.56 5.64
CA ARG A 22 -0.33 -9.25 7.07
C ARG A 22 0.30 -7.88 7.34
N LEU A 23 -0.44 -7.00 8.02
CA LEU A 23 0.06 -5.69 8.43
C LEU A 23 1.07 -5.88 9.57
N LEU A 24 2.33 -5.50 9.36
CA LEU A 24 3.40 -5.67 10.33
C LEU A 24 3.71 -4.38 11.09
N TYR A 25 3.70 -3.24 10.39
CA TYR A 25 4.20 -2.01 10.95
C TYR A 25 3.56 -0.78 10.30
N ILE A 26 3.58 0.35 11.02
CA ILE A 26 3.01 1.63 10.58
C ILE A 26 3.95 2.75 11.03
N GLU A 27 4.40 3.56 10.07
CA GLU A 27 5.11 4.82 10.31
C GLU A 27 4.33 6.02 9.81
N VAL A 28 4.57 7.19 10.42
CA VAL A 28 3.97 8.47 9.99
C VAL A 28 5.08 9.43 9.59
N HIS A 29 5.01 9.91 8.35
CA HIS A 29 6.01 10.81 7.78
C HIS A 29 5.35 11.97 7.04
N ASN A 30 5.99 13.14 7.06
CA ASN A 30 5.65 14.19 6.11
C ASN A 30 6.21 13.81 4.73
N ARG A 31 5.46 14.07 3.66
CA ARG A 31 5.87 13.80 2.27
C ARG A 31 7.21 14.46 1.93
N LYS A 32 7.54 15.61 2.54
CA LYS A 32 8.81 16.30 2.30
C LYS A 32 10.04 15.53 2.80
N ASP A 33 9.85 14.61 3.74
CA ASP A 33 10.92 13.82 4.36
C ASP A 33 11.10 12.45 3.65
N MET A 34 10.25 12.13 2.66
CA MET A 34 10.32 10.89 1.88
C MET A 34 11.27 11.05 0.68
N SER A 35 12.08 10.04 0.41
CA SER A 35 12.96 10.02 -0.77
C SER A 35 12.18 9.90 -2.08
N GLY A 36 12.79 10.37 -3.17
CA GLY A 36 12.25 10.17 -4.53
C GLY A 36 12.04 8.69 -4.83
N ASP A 37 13.03 7.85 -4.54
CA ASP A 37 12.99 6.40 -4.77
C ASP A 37 11.81 5.72 -4.05
N PHE A 38 11.51 6.14 -2.81
CA PHE A 38 10.36 5.60 -2.09
C PHE A 38 9.04 6.00 -2.76
N ILE A 39 8.91 7.26 -3.18
CA ILE A 39 7.71 7.75 -3.84
C ILE A 39 7.51 7.02 -5.17
N GLU A 40 8.55 6.85 -5.97
CA GLU A 40 8.53 6.08 -7.21
C GLU A 40 8.10 4.63 -6.96
N TYR A 41 8.79 3.93 -6.04
CA TYR A 41 8.46 2.56 -5.64
C TYR A 41 7.00 2.43 -5.18
N ASP A 42 6.50 3.36 -4.36
CA ASP A 42 5.18 3.22 -3.76
C ASP A 42 4.05 3.56 -4.73
N THR A 43 4.31 4.38 -5.76
CA THR A 43 3.28 4.93 -6.65
C THR A 43 3.27 4.38 -8.07
N VAL A 44 4.35 3.75 -8.53
CA VAL A 44 4.42 3.15 -9.87
C VAL A 44 3.36 2.05 -10.03
N TYR A 45 2.64 2.06 -11.14
CA TYR A 45 1.65 1.04 -11.46
C TYR A 45 1.76 0.57 -12.92
N GLU A 46 1.31 -0.66 -13.15
CA GLU A 46 1.42 -1.35 -14.43
C GLU A 46 0.16 -1.26 -15.28
N ASP A 47 0.31 -1.50 -16.58
CA ASP A 47 -0.79 -1.86 -17.48
C ASP A 47 -1.06 -3.38 -17.47
N GLU A 48 -1.99 -3.82 -18.32
CA GLU A 48 -2.36 -5.25 -18.43
C GLU A 48 -1.23 -6.13 -18.96
N SER A 49 -0.23 -5.55 -19.63
CA SER A 49 0.93 -6.27 -20.17
C SER A 49 2.10 -6.37 -19.16
N GLY A 50 1.97 -5.75 -17.98
CA GLY A 50 3.02 -5.67 -16.97
C GLY A 50 4.05 -4.58 -17.23
N GLY A 51 3.80 -3.70 -18.21
CA GLY A 51 4.62 -2.52 -18.48
C GLY A 51 4.30 -1.38 -17.51
N VAL A 52 5.27 -0.52 -17.20
CA VAL A 52 5.04 0.69 -16.39
C VAL A 52 4.07 1.61 -17.12
N LYS A 53 2.89 1.83 -16.52
CA LYS A 53 1.84 2.69 -17.07
C LYS A 53 1.90 4.12 -16.54
N GLY A 54 2.35 4.31 -15.31
CA GLY A 54 2.48 5.63 -14.71
C GLY A 54 2.64 5.59 -13.20
N TYR A 55 2.43 6.76 -12.58
CA TYR A 55 2.59 6.99 -11.15
C TYR A 55 1.29 7.51 -10.54
N TYR A 56 0.84 6.89 -9.45
CA TYR A 56 -0.34 7.36 -8.72
C TYR A 56 -0.04 8.72 -8.06
N PRO A 57 -0.98 9.69 -8.05
CA PRO A 57 -0.73 11.01 -7.48
C PRO A 57 -0.26 10.96 -6.02
N PHE A 58 0.81 11.70 -5.71
CA PHE A 58 1.41 11.78 -4.37
C PHE A 58 1.60 13.24 -3.90
N PRO A 59 0.49 13.96 -3.63
CA PRO A 59 0.54 15.37 -3.26
C PRO A 59 1.21 15.61 -1.90
N PRO A 60 1.65 16.84 -1.60
CA PRO A 60 2.17 17.21 -0.28
C PRO A 60 1.18 16.89 0.85
N GLY A 61 1.70 16.47 2.00
CA GLY A 61 0.88 16.12 3.16
C GLY A 61 1.59 15.20 4.13
N VAL A 62 0.86 14.75 5.15
CA VAL A 62 1.31 13.72 6.09
C VAL A 62 0.72 12.38 5.65
N TYR A 63 1.57 11.36 5.64
CA TYR A 63 1.21 10.02 5.20
C TYR A 63 1.54 9.01 6.28
N MET A 64 0.71 7.97 6.34
CA MET A 64 0.97 6.76 7.07
C MET A 64 1.48 5.69 6.11
N VAL A 65 2.70 5.21 6.34
CA VAL A 65 3.33 4.13 5.58
C VAL A 65 2.98 2.82 6.27
N LEU A 66 2.15 2.00 5.61
CA LEU A 66 1.78 0.68 6.08
C LEU A 66 2.77 -0.34 5.52
N VAL A 67 3.42 -1.11 6.38
CA VAL A 67 4.34 -2.20 6.00
C VAL A 67 3.62 -3.53 6.09
N PHE A 68 3.56 -4.24 4.96
CA PHE A 68 2.90 -5.52 4.82
C PHE A 68 3.89 -6.63 4.53
N PHE A 69 3.56 -7.84 5.00
CA PHE A 69 4.23 -9.07 4.59
C PHE A 69 3.23 -9.95 3.84
N GLY A 70 3.44 -10.10 2.53
CA GLY A 70 2.50 -10.79 1.68
C GLY A 70 2.65 -12.32 1.69
N ASN A 71 1.67 -12.99 1.11
CA ASN A 71 1.57 -14.46 1.13
C ASN A 71 2.63 -15.20 0.29
N LYS A 72 3.45 -14.49 -0.49
CA LYS A 72 4.61 -15.05 -1.18
C LYS A 72 5.92 -14.76 -0.45
N LEU A 73 5.84 -14.34 0.81
CA LEU A 73 6.98 -13.92 1.64
C LEU A 73 7.70 -12.68 1.11
N ILE A 74 7.02 -11.86 0.30
CA ILE A 74 7.58 -10.62 -0.24
C ILE A 74 6.94 -9.44 0.50
N PRO A 75 7.72 -8.63 1.23
CA PRO A 75 7.19 -7.44 1.88
C PRO A 75 6.89 -6.34 0.88
N PHE A 76 5.93 -5.48 1.20
CA PHE A 76 5.68 -4.26 0.45
C PHE A 76 5.12 -3.17 1.36
N THR A 77 5.23 -1.92 0.91
CA THR A 77 4.58 -0.79 1.60
C THR A 77 3.39 -0.24 0.83
N THR A 78 2.57 0.54 1.53
CA THR A 78 1.67 1.50 0.91
C THR A 78 1.55 2.75 1.77
N ALA A 79 1.85 3.90 1.21
CA ALA A 79 1.63 5.19 1.83
C ALA A 79 0.17 5.62 1.62
N ARG A 80 -0.50 6.03 2.70
CA ARG A 80 -1.87 6.53 2.67
C ARG A 80 -1.95 7.90 3.35
N PRO A 81 -2.80 8.84 2.88
CA PRO A 81 -3.00 10.10 3.58
C PRO A 81 -3.41 9.86 5.03
N TRP A 82 -2.67 10.50 5.93
CA TRP A 82 -2.84 10.34 7.37
C TRP A 82 -4.07 11.09 7.90
N SER A 83 -4.70 10.49 8.89
CA SER A 83 -5.59 11.18 9.83
C SER A 83 -5.59 10.41 11.15
N ASN A 84 -5.90 11.08 12.26
CA ASN A 84 -6.01 10.45 13.58
C ASN A 84 -6.94 9.22 13.58
N GLU A 85 -8.04 9.28 12.84
CA GLU A 85 -9.00 8.18 12.73
C GLU A 85 -8.40 6.99 11.97
N LYS A 86 -7.77 7.24 10.81
CA LYS A 86 -7.15 6.18 10.01
C LYS A 86 -5.98 5.53 10.74
N GLU A 87 -5.16 6.32 11.44
CA GLU A 87 -4.07 5.78 12.25
C GLU A 87 -4.59 4.84 13.33
N ARG A 88 -5.57 5.27 14.14
CA ARG A 88 -6.18 4.40 15.15
C ARG A 88 -6.76 3.13 14.54
N TYR A 89 -7.48 3.26 13.42
CA TYR A 89 -8.03 2.13 12.68
C TYR A 89 -6.95 1.11 12.28
N TYR A 90 -5.91 1.53 11.54
CA TYR A 90 -4.89 0.60 11.08
C TYR A 90 -4.03 0.04 12.23
N ARG A 91 -3.73 0.83 13.27
CA ARG A 91 -3.01 0.33 14.45
C ARG A 91 -3.77 -0.78 15.17
N SER A 92 -5.10 -0.69 15.27
CA SER A 92 -5.94 -1.76 15.82
C SER A 92 -5.93 -3.07 15.00
N LEU A 93 -5.43 -3.00 13.75
CA LEU A 93 -5.36 -4.12 12.82
C LEU A 93 -3.93 -4.66 12.63
N LEU A 94 -2.96 -4.19 13.42
CA LEU A 94 -1.61 -4.77 13.43
C LEU A 94 -1.67 -6.28 13.66
N GLY A 95 -0.87 -7.02 12.89
CA GLY A 95 -0.84 -8.48 12.89
C GLY A 95 -2.02 -9.15 12.16
N LYS A 96 -3.03 -8.41 11.70
CA LYS A 96 -4.17 -8.98 10.93
C LYS A 96 -3.82 -9.11 9.45
N THR A 97 -4.42 -10.12 8.82
CA THR A 97 -4.28 -10.40 7.39
C THR A 97 -5.41 -9.74 6.60
N PHE A 98 -5.06 -9.06 5.52
CA PHE A 98 -5.97 -8.42 4.60
C PHE A 98 -5.99 -9.18 3.26
N LYS A 99 -7.16 -9.27 2.64
CA LYS A 99 -7.26 -9.59 1.21
C LYS A 99 -6.89 -8.35 0.40
N ILE A 100 -5.95 -8.51 -0.53
CA ILE A 100 -5.58 -7.47 -1.49
C ILE A 100 -6.67 -7.41 -2.55
N ASN A 101 -7.28 -6.23 -2.71
CA ASN A 101 -8.36 -6.00 -3.66
C ASN A 101 -7.97 -4.91 -4.65
N ILE A 102 -7.67 -5.29 -5.88
CA ILE A 102 -7.37 -4.36 -6.97
C ILE A 102 -8.70 -4.03 -7.66
N LYS A 103 -9.11 -2.76 -7.66
CA LYS A 103 -10.41 -2.33 -8.21
C LYS A 103 -10.48 -2.47 -9.73
N ASN A 104 -9.39 -2.11 -10.42
CA ASN A 104 -9.21 -2.39 -11.83
C ASN A 104 -8.47 -3.72 -11.92
N LYS A 105 -9.19 -4.84 -11.70
CA LYS A 105 -8.67 -6.12 -12.18
C LYS A 105 -8.47 -6.02 -13.70
N PRO A 106 -7.47 -6.70 -14.27
CA PRO A 106 -7.48 -6.95 -15.71
C PRO A 106 -8.84 -7.55 -16.13
#